data_AF-A0A7R7E564-F1
#
_entry.id   AF-A0A7R7E564-F1
#
_cell.length_a   1.000
_cell.length_b   1.000
_cell.length_c   1.000
_cell.angle_alpha   90.00
_cell.angle_beta   90.00
_cell.angle_gamma   90.00
#
_symmetry.space_group_name_H-M   'P 1'
#
loop_
_entity.id
_entity.type
_entity.pdbx_description
1 polymer ?
#
loop_
_entity_poly.entity_id
_entity_poly.type
_entity_poly.pdbx_seq_one_letter_code
_entity_poly.pdbx_strand_id
1 'polypeptide(L)' 'MDARELQAIGDTLMRVVTPDMKPKDLLKAVRKLHPDAKKKDIARAAFHAIIANADQDLGKSRNLQAFALAERTQQSE' A
#
# COMPACT_ATOMS: atom_id res chain seq x y z
N MET A 1 -9.74 12.38 -2.16
CA MET A 1 -9.27 11.25 -2.95
C MET A 1 -10.46 10.37 -3.24
N ASP A 2 -10.76 10.18 -4.51
CA ASP A 2 -11.91 9.39 -4.94
C ASP A 2 -11.57 7.88 -4.97
N ALA A 3 -12.59 7.03 -5.16
CA ALA A 3 -12.40 5.58 -5.15
C ALA A 3 -11.53 5.09 -6.33
N ARG A 4 -11.52 5.81 -7.46
CA ARG A 4 -10.77 5.44 -8.67
C ARG A 4 -9.28 5.73 -8.50
N GLU A 5 -8.93 6.87 -7.92
CA GLU A 5 -7.57 7.19 -7.50
C GLU A 5 -7.07 6.15 -6.49
N LEU A 6 -7.92 5.76 -5.53
CA LEU A 6 -7.53 4.81 -4.49
C LEU A 6 -7.21 3.43 -5.08
N GLN A 7 -8.03 3.00 -6.04
CA GLN A 7 -7.81 1.79 -6.83
C GLN A 7 -6.50 1.88 -7.62
N ALA A 8 -6.25 2.99 -8.33
CA ALA A 8 -5.05 3.16 -9.16
C ALA A 8 -3.74 3.12 -8.33
N ILE A 9 -3.75 3.71 -7.14
CA ILE A 9 -2.63 3.60 -6.19
C ILE A 9 -2.49 2.15 -5.68
N GLY A 10 -3.61 1.48 -5.37
CA GLY A 10 -3.63 0.07 -4.96
C GLY A 10 -3.03 -0.87 -6.02
N ASP A 11 -3.43 -0.72 -7.27
CA ASP A 11 -2.90 -1.52 -8.39
C ASP A 11 -1.41 -1.26 -8.59
N THR A 12 -0.99 -0.01 -8.41
CA THR A 12 0.43 0.36 -8.45
C THR A 12 1.21 -0.29 -7.33
N LEU A 13 0.70 -0.27 -6.10
CA LEU A 13 1.30 -0.94 -4.94
C LEU A 13 1.48 -2.43 -5.20
N MET A 14 0.45 -3.12 -5.71
CA MET A 14 0.49 -4.55 -6.02
C MET A 14 1.53 -4.91 -7.10
N ARG A 15 1.79 -4.00 -8.04
CA ARG A 15 2.79 -4.19 -9.12
C ARG A 15 4.23 -3.97 -8.65
N VAL A 16 4.46 -3.03 -7.73
CA VAL A 16 5.82 -2.62 -7.33
C VAL A 16 6.31 -3.27 -6.04
N VAL A 17 5.40 -3.80 -5.22
CA VAL A 17 5.76 -4.41 -3.94
C VAL A 17 6.50 -5.73 -4.16
N THR A 18 7.65 -5.88 -3.52
CA THR A 18 8.42 -7.13 -3.47
C THR A 18 8.65 -7.55 -2.01
N PRO A 19 8.89 -8.85 -1.73
CA PRO A 19 9.04 -9.35 -0.36
C PRO A 19 10.10 -8.63 0.49
N ASP A 20 11.20 -8.19 -0.14
CA ASP A 20 12.33 -7.54 0.53
C ASP A 20 12.27 -6.01 0.54
N MET A 21 11.17 -5.42 0.05
CA MET A 21 11.05 -3.98 -0.10
C MET A 21 10.79 -3.28 1.24
N LYS A 22 11.61 -2.29 1.58
CA LYS A 22 11.38 -1.48 2.78
C LYS A 22 10.20 -0.52 2.58
N PRO A 23 9.47 -0.19 3.66
CA PRO A 23 8.39 0.81 3.65
C PRO A 23 8.70 2.12 2.93
N LYS A 24 9.88 2.68 3.18
CA LYS A 24 10.30 3.95 2.59
C LYS A 24 10.54 3.85 1.09
N ASP A 25 11.00 2.69 0.61
CA ASP A 25 11.29 2.46 -0.80
C ASP A 25 10.01 2.20 -1.58
N LEU A 26 9.04 1.50 -0.96
CA LEU A 26 7.69 1.34 -1.51
C LEU A 26 7.00 2.71 -1.66
N LEU A 27 7.06 3.55 -0.63
CA LEU A 27 6.48 4.90 -0.65
C LEU A 27 7.11 5.78 -1.75
N LYS A 28 8.44 5.69 -1.93
CA LYS A 28 9.14 6.38 -3.02
C LYS A 28 8.71 5.86 -4.38
N ALA A 29 8.60 4.53 -4.55
CA ALA A 29 8.20 3.92 -5.81
C ALA A 29 6.79 4.34 -6.23
N VAL A 30 5.85 4.36 -5.27
CA VAL A 30 4.47 4.82 -5.53
C VAL A 30 4.45 6.31 -5.88
N ARG A 31 5.18 7.17 -5.14
CA ARG A 31 5.22 8.61 -5.43
C ARG A 31 5.88 8.98 -6.75
N LYS A 32 6.76 8.14 -7.29
CA LYS A 32 7.27 8.33 -8.66
C LYS A 32 6.16 8.25 -9.72
N LEU A 33 5.12 7.46 -9.45
CA LEU A 33 3.99 7.25 -10.35
C LEU A 33 2.76 8.08 -9.97
N HIS A 34 2.63 8.42 -8.69
CA HIS A 34 1.55 9.23 -8.11
C HIS A 34 2.14 10.36 -7.26
N PRO A 35 2.66 11.45 -7.86
CA PRO A 35 3.40 12.49 -7.15
C PRO A 35 2.59 13.19 -6.04
N ASP A 36 1.28 13.35 -6.28
CA ASP A 36 0.36 14.03 -5.36
C ASP A 36 -0.14 13.14 -4.22
N ALA A 37 0.20 11.85 -4.24
CA ALA A 37 -0.25 10.89 -3.26
C ALA A 37 0.39 11.12 -1.87
N LYS A 38 -0.46 11.47 -0.92
CA LYS A 38 -0.04 11.66 0.48
C LYS A 38 0.20 10.31 1.14
N LYS A 39 1.02 10.28 2.18
CA LYS A 39 1.35 9.03 2.91
C LYS A 39 0.08 8.28 3.37
N LYS A 40 -0.89 9.01 3.92
CA LYS A 40 -2.18 8.48 4.38
C LYS A 40 -3.01 7.84 3.27
N ASP A 41 -2.94 8.40 2.07
CA ASP A 41 -3.70 7.96 0.91
C ASP A 41 -3.10 6.66 0.35
N ILE A 42 -1.77 6.56 0.35
CA ILE A 42 -1.02 5.35 -0.03
C ILE A 42 -1.28 4.21 0.96
N ALA A 43 -1.25 4.49 2.27
CA ALA A 43 -1.59 3.50 3.28
C ALA A 43 -3.04 3.00 3.14
N ARG A 44 -3.99 3.92 2.91
CA ARG A 44 -5.40 3.58 2.68
C ARG A 44 -5.58 2.73 1.41
N ALA A 45 -4.88 3.06 0.33
CA ALA A 45 -4.88 2.29 -0.91
C ALA A 45 -4.26 0.89 -0.72
N ALA A 46 -3.21 0.76 0.10
CA ALA A 46 -2.63 -0.53 0.44
C ALA A 46 -3.65 -1.43 1.15
N PHE A 47 -4.34 -0.92 2.18
CA PHE A 47 -5.39 -1.67 2.86
C PHE A 47 -6.54 -2.06 1.92
N HIS A 48 -6.97 -1.13 1.06
CA HIS A 48 -8.01 -1.41 0.08
C HIS A 48 -7.57 -2.51 -0.91
N ALA A 49 -6.32 -2.46 -1.38
CA ALA A 49 -5.77 -3.48 -2.27
C ALA A 49 -5.69 -4.86 -1.60
N ILE A 50 -5.31 -4.94 -0.32
CA ILE A 50 -5.34 -6.20 0.44
C ILE A 50 -6.75 -6.77 0.46
N ILE A 51 -7.74 -5.96 0.86
CA ILE A 51 -9.12 -6.43 1.02
C ILE A 51 -9.69 -6.87 -0.34
N ALA A 52 -9.44 -6.09 -1.40
CA ALA A 52 -9.88 -6.41 -2.76
C ALA A 52 -9.19 -7.65 -3.35
N ASN A 53 -7.96 -7.97 -2.93
CA ASN A 53 -7.18 -9.11 -3.42
C ASN A 53 -7.07 -10.26 -2.39
N ALA A 54 -7.78 -10.18 -1.26
CA ALA A 54 -7.68 -11.12 -0.15
C ALA A 54 -8.04 -12.55 -0.60
N ASP A 55 -8.96 -12.66 -1.56
CA ASP A 55 -9.42 -13.92 -2.14
C ASP A 55 -8.54 -14.41 -3.31
N GLN A 56 -7.59 -13.59 -3.80
CA GLN A 56 -6.80 -13.89 -5.01
C GLN A 56 -5.35 -14.29 -4.71
N ASP A 57 -4.74 -13.81 -3.63
CA ASP A 57 -3.36 -14.19 -3.26
C ASP A 57 -3.10 -14.00 -1.74
N LEU A 58 -3.22 -15.09 -0.98
CA LEU A 58 -3.07 -15.12 0.47
C LEU A 58 -1.67 -14.69 0.95
N GLY A 59 -0.63 -14.88 0.13
CA GLY A 59 0.75 -14.56 0.48
C GLY A 59 1.02 -13.05 0.44
N LYS A 60 0.61 -12.39 -0.64
CA LYS A 60 0.76 -10.93 -0.79
C LYS A 60 -0.10 -10.15 0.21
N SER A 61 -1.31 -10.64 0.47
CA SER A 61 -2.24 -10.04 1.44
C SER A 61 -1.68 -10.03 2.87
N ARG A 62 -1.00 -11.11 3.29
CA ARG A 62 -0.32 -11.19 4.60
C ARG A 62 0.83 -10.19 4.73
N ASN A 63 1.66 -10.05 3.69
CA ASN A 63 2.81 -9.13 3.72
C ASN A 63 2.34 -7.66 3.80
N LEU A 64 1.31 -7.32 3.05
CA LEU A 64 0.72 -5.98 3.08
C LEU A 64 -0.01 -5.70 4.42
N GLN A 65 -0.64 -6.71 5.04
CA GLN A 65 -1.25 -6.55 6.37
C GLN A 65 -0.19 -6.24 7.44
N ALA A 66 0.94 -6.96 7.41
CA ALA A 66 2.07 -6.71 8.32
C ALA A 66 2.64 -5.30 8.15
N PHE A 67 2.83 -4.87 6.90
CA PHE A 67 3.25 -3.50 6.57
C PHE A 67 2.30 -2.45 7.16
N ALA A 68 1.00 -2.65 6.99
CA ALA A 68 0.01 -1.66 7.35
C ALA A 68 -0.21 -1.56 8.87
N LEU A 69 0.00 -2.65 9.61
CA LEU A 69 0.06 -2.64 11.07
C LEU A 69 1.27 -1.86 11.60
N ALA A 70 2.45 -2.08 11.02
CA ALA A 70 3.68 -1.39 11.42
C ALA A 70 3.60 0.13 11.23
N GLU A 71 3.00 0.59 10.13
CA GLU A 71 2.79 2.02 9.89
C GLU A 71 1.77 2.65 10.85
N ARG A 72 0.78 1.88 11.34
CA ARG A 72 -0.23 2.36 12.30
C ARG A 72 0.33 2.51 13.71
N THR A 73 1.15 1.57 14.18
CA THR A 73 1.76 1.64 15.51
C THR A 73 2.81 2.75 15.63
N GLN A 74 3.51 3.08 14.56
CA GLN A 74 4.46 4.21 14.54
C GLN A 74 3.82 5.60 14.62
N GLN A 75 2.49 5.72 14.55
CA GLN A 75 1.78 7.00 14.73
C GLN A 75 1.28 7.21 16.18
N SER A 76 1.60 6.31 17.11
CA SER A 76 1.11 6.33 18.50
C SER A 76 2.16 6.78 19.53
N GLU A 77 3.29 7.35 19.09
CA GLU A 77 4.29 8.02 19.95
C GLU A 77 4.44 9.50 19.56
#